data_AF-A0A7C4PDI5-F1
#
_entry.id   AF-A0A7C4PDI5-F1
#
_cell.length_a   1.000
_cell.length_b   1.000
_cell.length_c   1.000
_cell.angle_alpha   90.00
_cell.angle_beta   90.00
_cell.angle_gamma   90.00
#
_symmetry.space_group_name_H-M   'P 1'
#
loop_
_entity.id
_entity.type
_entity.pdbx_description
1 polymer ?
#
loop_
_entity_poly.entity_id
_entity_poly.type
_entity_poly.pdbx_seq_one_letter_code
_entity_poly.pdbx_strand_id
1 'polypeptide(L)'
;MNIGAYRQALEKYVSEAVLNSDGTHAGISNYLWGIRLSRLTLNRYEKQLALDDARRAFDEHRNWPVGVVLSHLGVKPTSKEPER
;
A
#
# COMPACT_ATOMS: atom_id res chain seq x y z
N MET A 1 6.56 2.04 -18.36
CA MET A 1 6.18 1.75 -16.97
C MET A 1 7.38 1.12 -16.27
N ASN A 2 7.90 1.78 -15.24
CA ASN A 2 9.01 1.26 -14.44
C ASN A 2 8.47 0.32 -13.33
N ILE A 3 8.48 -0.98 -13.60
CA ILE A 3 7.89 -1.99 -12.70
C ILE A 3 8.59 -2.01 -11.32
N GLY A 4 9.89 -1.74 -11.27
CA GLY A 4 10.63 -1.66 -10.01
C GLY A 4 10.14 -0.50 -9.13
N ALA A 5 10.00 0.69 -9.72
CA ALA A 5 9.49 1.86 -9.01
C ALA A 5 8.04 1.68 -8.54
N TYR A 6 7.20 1.02 -9.35
CA TYR A 6 5.83 0.68 -8.98
C TYR A 6 5.79 -0.25 -7.77
N ARG A 7 6.50 -1.38 -7.82
CA ARG A 7 6.52 -2.37 -6.72
C ARG A 7 7.05 -1.78 -5.43
N GLN A 8 8.17 -1.05 -5.52
CA GLN A 8 8.77 -0.39 -4.35
C GLN A 8 7.81 0.65 -3.74
N ALA A 9 7.09 1.39 -4.57
CA ALA A 9 6.09 2.36 -4.11
C ALA A 9 4.91 1.66 -3.43
N LEU A 10 4.38 0.59 -4.04
CA LEU A 10 3.26 -0.18 -3.52
C LEU A 10 3.59 -0.76 -2.14
N GLU A 11 4.71 -1.48 -2.03
CA GLU A 11 5.17 -2.05 -0.75
C GLU A 11 5.36 -0.97 0.31
N LYS A 12 5.99 0.15 -0.06
CA LYS A 12 6.21 1.26 0.86
C LYS A 12 4.90 1.85 1.38
N TYR A 13 3.99 2.23 0.49
CA TYR A 13 2.74 2.89 0.89
C TYR A 13 1.84 1.98 1.71
N VAL A 14 1.75 0.71 1.33
CA VAL A 14 0.94 -0.29 2.04
C VAL A 14 1.55 -0.58 3.41
N SER A 15 2.87 -0.78 3.50
CA SER A 15 3.54 -1.01 4.79
C SER A 15 3.41 0.20 5.72
N GLU A 16 3.62 1.41 5.21
CA GLU A 16 3.40 2.64 5.98
C GLU A 16 1.94 2.75 6.46
N ALA A 17 0.97 2.45 5.59
CA ALA A 17 -0.44 2.50 5.95
C ALA A 17 -0.79 1.46 7.04
N VAL A 18 -0.28 0.24 6.95
CA VAL A 18 -0.49 -0.80 7.97
C VAL A 18 0.14 -0.39 9.31
N LEU A 19 1.34 0.21 9.30
CA LEU A 19 2.05 0.61 10.52
C LEU A 19 1.47 1.86 11.18
N ASN A 20 0.92 2.80 10.40
CA ASN A 20 0.41 4.09 10.90
C ASN A 20 -1.12 4.12 11.03
N SER A 21 -1.80 3.02 10.76
CA SER A 21 -3.25 2.88 10.97
C SER A 21 -3.57 1.93 12.13
N ASP A 22 -4.85 1.82 12.45
CA ASP A 22 -5.40 0.85 13.39
C ASP A 22 -5.40 -0.60 12.87
N GLY A 23 -4.81 -0.84 11.69
CA GLY A 23 -4.79 -2.15 11.03
C GLY A 23 -6.14 -2.57 10.45
N THR A 24 -7.14 -1.67 10.42
CA THR A 24 -8.43 -1.91 9.75
C THR A 24 -8.39 -1.45 8.30
N HIS A 25 -9.26 -2.00 7.45
CA HIS A 25 -9.40 -1.54 6.06
C HIS A 25 -9.70 -0.04 5.97
N ALA A 26 -10.56 0.46 6.88
CA ALA A 26 -10.91 1.87 6.91
C ALA A 26 -9.73 2.75 7.29
N GLY A 27 -8.96 2.37 8.32
CA GLY A 27 -7.76 3.10 8.72
C GLY A 27 -6.67 3.10 7.65
N ILE A 28 -6.42 1.93 7.04
CA ILE A 28 -5.45 1.79 5.94
C ILE A 28 -5.88 2.63 4.73
N SER A 29 -7.14 2.51 4.30
CA SER A 29 -7.69 3.28 3.18
C SER A 29 -7.59 4.78 3.45
N ASN A 30 -8.01 5.24 4.63
CA ASN A 30 -7.90 6.65 5.02
C ASN A 30 -6.45 7.16 4.97
N TYR A 31 -5.48 6.38 5.45
CA TYR A 31 -4.07 6.74 5.37
C TYR A 31 -3.61 6.87 3.91
N LEU A 32 -3.94 5.89 3.06
CA LEU A 32 -3.58 5.89 1.63
C LEU A 32 -4.20 7.07 0.87
N TRP A 33 -5.44 7.46 1.20
CA TRP A 33 -6.10 8.64 0.65
C TRP A 33 -5.48 9.96 1.13
N GLY A 34 -4.85 9.96 2.30
CA GLY A 34 -4.09 11.09 2.84
C GLY A 34 -2.78 11.37 2.09
N ILE A 35 -2.20 10.36 1.42
CA ILE A 35 -0.94 10.52 0.70
C ILE A 35 -1.11 11.47 -0.50
N ARG A 36 -0.29 12.52 -0.53
CA ARG A 36 -0.23 13.50 -1.62
C ARG A 36 1.14 13.43 -2.30
N LEU A 37 1.15 13.07 -3.58
CA LEU A 37 2.37 13.10 -4.39
C LEU A 37 2.66 14.51 -4.88
N SER A 38 3.87 15.00 -4.63
CA SER A 38 4.33 16.29 -5.16
C SER A 38 4.52 16.22 -6.67
N ARG A 39 4.49 17.37 -7.35
CA ARG A 39 4.79 17.48 -8.78
C ARG A 39 6.24 17.07 -9.11
N LEU A 40 7.16 17.22 -8.15
CA LEU A 40 8.58 16.88 -8.30
C LEU A 40 8.90 15.41 -7.94
N THR A 41 7.88 14.60 -7.67
CA THR A 41 8.09 13.19 -7.31
C THR A 41 8.67 12.40 -8.49
N LEU A 42 9.84 11.80 -8.31
CA LEU A 42 10.42 10.86 -9.27
C LEU A 42 9.51 9.64 -9.46
N ASN A 43 9.35 9.19 -10.70
CA ASN A 43 8.43 8.11 -11.10
C ASN A 43 7.01 8.34 -10.58
N ARG A 44 6.53 9.59 -10.69
CA ARG A 44 5.22 10.00 -10.19
C ARG A 44 4.09 9.15 -10.76
N TYR A 45 4.18 8.79 -12.05
CA TYR A 45 3.17 7.98 -12.70
C TYR A 45 3.06 6.59 -12.04
N GLU A 46 4.19 5.89 -11.87
CA GLU A 46 4.24 4.59 -11.21
C GLU A 46 3.77 4.65 -9.75
N LYS A 47 4.17 5.69 -9.02
CA LYS A 47 3.75 5.90 -7.62
C LYS A 47 2.27 6.20 -7.49
N GLN A 48 1.72 6.97 -8.43
CA GLN A 48 0.30 7.28 -8.46
C GLN A 48 -0.51 6.01 -8.73
N LEU A 49 -0.10 5.21 -9.73
CA LEU A 49 -0.71 3.91 -10.00
C LEU A 49 -0.66 2.99 -8.78
N ALA A 50 0.50 2.89 -8.12
CA ALA A 50 0.63 2.08 -6.91
C ALA A 50 -0.29 2.53 -5.78
N LEU A 51 -0.45 3.85 -5.59
CA LEU A 51 -1.40 4.39 -4.60
C LEU A 51 -2.85 4.07 -4.96
N ASP A 52 -3.22 4.23 -6.23
CA ASP A 52 -4.60 4.02 -6.67
C ASP A 52 -4.98 2.53 -6.62
N ASP A 53 -4.06 1.62 -6.96
CA ASP A 53 -4.24 0.18 -6.79
C ASP A 53 -4.38 -0.22 -5.33
N ALA A 54 -3.53 0.32 -4.44
CA ALA A 54 -3.65 0.08 -3.01
C ALA A 54 -5.00 0.59 -2.46
N ARG A 55 -5.38 1.84 -2.76
CA ARG A 55 -6.66 2.43 -2.33
C ARG A 55 -7.84 1.55 -2.73
N ARG A 56 -7.87 1.20 -4.02
CA ARG A 56 -8.94 0.37 -4.59
C ARG A 56 -9.00 -1.00 -3.93
N ALA A 57 -7.86 -1.66 -3.70
CA ALA A 57 -7.85 -2.96 -3.05
C ALA A 57 -8.42 -2.90 -1.62
N PHE A 58 -8.08 -1.87 -0.84
CA PHE A 58 -8.64 -1.71 0.51
C PHE A 58 -10.08 -1.18 0.53
N ASP A 59 -10.52 -0.46 -0.50
CA ASP A 59 -11.89 0.04 -0.63
C ASP A 59 -12.88 -1.00 -1.17
N GLU A 60 -12.48 -1.79 -2.16
CA GLU A 60 -13.34 -2.82 -2.78
C GLU A 60 -13.36 -4.12 -1.95
N HIS A 61 -12.26 -4.47 -1.28
CA HIS A 61 -12.14 -5.71 -0.51
C HIS A 61 -12.24 -5.51 1.01
N ARG A 62 -13.08 -4.56 1.47
CA ARG A 62 -13.28 -4.28 2.91
C ARG A 62 -13.74 -5.49 3.74
N ASN A 63 -14.38 -6.46 3.09
CA ASN A 63 -14.89 -7.68 3.71
C ASN A 63 -13.84 -8.80 3.78
N TRP A 64 -12.68 -8.62 3.14
CA TRP A 64 -11.60 -9.60 3.19
C TRP A 64 -10.74 -9.35 4.42
N PRO A 65 -9.99 -10.33 4.94
CA PRO A 65 -8.96 -10.08 5.92
C PRO A 65 -7.83 -9.24 5.30
N VAL A 66 -7.25 -8.31 6.07
CA VAL A 66 -6.14 -7.45 5.59
C VAL A 66 -5.00 -8.26 4.99
N GLY A 67 -4.63 -9.38 5.63
CA GLY A 67 -3.59 -10.27 5.10
C GLY A 67 -3.87 -10.84 3.70
N VAL A 68 -5.15 -11.05 3.35
CA VAL A 68 -5.56 -11.48 2.01
C VAL A 68 -5.42 -10.34 1.01
N VAL A 69 -5.80 -9.12 1.38
CA VAL A 69 -5.62 -7.93 0.54
C VAL A 69 -4.13 -7.64 0.29
N LEU A 70 -3.29 -7.77 1.31
CA LEU A 70 -1.83 -7.65 1.18
C LEU A 70 -1.26 -8.69 0.21
N SER A 71 -1.67 -9.94 0.37
CA SER A 71 -1.27 -11.04 -0.53
C SER A 71 -1.75 -10.80 -1.96
N HIS A 72 -2.97 -10.27 -2.15
CA HIS A 72 -3.52 -9.91 -3.45
C HIS A 72 -2.72 -8.81 -4.15
N LEU A 73 -2.27 -7.80 -3.39
CA LEU A 73 -1.38 -6.74 -3.87
C LEU A 73 0.06 -7.24 -4.11
N GLY A 74 0.38 -8.49 -3.77
CA GLY A 74 1.74 -9.04 -3.84
C GLY A 74 2.68 -8.41 -2.82
N VAL A 75 2.15 -7.71 -1.82
CA VAL A 75 2.93 -7.12 -0.72
C VAL A 75 3.03 -8.18 0.37
N LYS A 76 4.25 -8.62 0.66
CA LYS A 76 4.45 -9.53 1.80
C LYS A 76 4.03 -8.78 3.06
N PRO A 77 3.17 -9.36 3.93
CA PRO A 77 3.04 -8.82 5.28
C PRO A 77 4.47 -8.76 5.81
N THR A 78 4.91 -7.58 6.25
CA THR A 78 6.18 -7.47 6.97
C THR A 78 6.00 -8.24 8.25
N SER A 79 6.21 -9.55 8.19
CA SER A 79 6.45 -10.38 9.36
C SER A 79 7.53 -9.63 10.11
N LYS A 80 7.19 -9.16 11.31
CA LYS A 80 8.21 -9.02 12.35
C LYS A 80 8.71 -10.43 12.65
N GLU A 81 9.49 -10.99 11.74
CA GLU A 81 10.25 -12.21 11.98
C GLU A 81 11.62 -11.70 12.43
N PRO A 82 11.95 -11.78 13.74
CA PRO A 82 13.31 -11.55 14.15
C PRO A 82 14.12 -12.71 13.58
N GLU A 83 15.04 -12.42 12.66
CA GLU A 83 16.11 -13.35 12.31
C GLU A 83 16.80 -13.74 13.63
N ARG A 84 16.71 -15.03 13.98
CA ARG A 84 17.48 -15.67 15.05
C ARG A 84 18.69 -16.36 14.45
#